data_AF-A0A1W6MHG3-F1
#
_entry.id   AF-A0A1W6MHG3-F1
#
_cell.length_a   1.000
_cell.length_b   1.000
_cell.length_c   1.000
_cell.angle_alpha   90.00
_cell.angle_beta   90.00
_cell.angle_gamma   90.00
#
_symmetry.space_group_name_H-M   'P 1'
#
loop_
_entity.id
_entity.type
_entity.pdbx_description
1 polymer ?
#
loop_
_entity_poly.entity_id
_entity_poly.type
_entity_poly.pdbx_seq_one_letter_code
_entity_poly.pdbx_strand_id
1 'polypeptide(L)'
;MKRIHFFCLFILFNSTCFAQNIQFSSAELKSWILNNPTVLEPGWGFTMADLNNDGEISVYEGSRITHIRRQRTSVTPVLLNDFTDLLNFPLLEWLDFGTDLTQVDLNSIPDLEYLYVEFNNQINSSLDISDLSSLIRVEAKFENNNVSNTNGISLNVSGLQLLEGLRIHNYATSNIDFNNLPNLS
;
A
#
# COMPACT_ATOMS: atom_id res chain seq x y z
N MET A 1 5.53 58.80 20.14
CA MET A 1 5.81 57.71 19.17
C MET A 1 6.21 56.42 19.92
N LYS A 2 5.26 55.57 20.36
CA LYS A 2 5.56 54.26 21.03
C LYS A 2 4.38 53.26 20.97
N ARG A 3 3.78 52.98 19.80
CA ARG A 3 2.64 52.04 19.70
C ARG A 3 2.68 51.01 18.56
N ILE A 4 3.74 50.96 17.76
CA ILE A 4 3.83 50.04 16.60
C ILE A 4 4.56 48.72 16.92
N HIS A 5 5.33 48.65 18.01
CA HIS A 5 6.16 47.47 18.30
C HIS A 5 5.41 46.24 18.86
N PHE A 6 4.15 46.40 19.29
CA PHE A 6 3.40 45.27 19.88
C PHE A 6 2.68 44.40 18.84
N PHE A 7 2.41 44.93 17.64
CA PHE A 7 1.69 44.18 16.60
C PHE A 7 2.62 43.23 15.82
N CYS A 8 3.90 43.59 15.66
CA CYS A 8 4.88 42.73 14.99
C CYS A 8 5.29 41.49 15.84
N LEU A 9 5.15 41.56 17.17
CA LEU A 9 5.51 40.43 18.04
C LEU A 9 4.44 39.31 18.02
N PHE A 10 3.18 39.63 17.70
CA PHE A 10 2.09 38.64 17.65
C PHE A 10 2.05 37.84 16.34
N ILE A 11 2.60 38.39 15.25
CA ILE A 11 2.68 37.71 13.96
C ILE A 11 3.84 36.67 13.94
N LEU A 12 4.84 36.80 14.82
CA LEU A 12 5.96 35.86 14.90
C LEU A 12 5.64 34.58 15.70
N PHE A 13 4.49 34.49 16.39
CA PHE A 13 4.08 33.31 17.16
C PHE A 13 3.00 32.44 16.48
N ASN A 14 2.52 32.81 15.29
CA ASN A 14 1.40 32.12 14.64
C ASN A 14 1.78 31.08 13.56
N SER A 15 3.06 30.76 13.38
CA SER A 15 3.49 29.98 12.20
C SER A 15 4.27 28.70 12.49
N THR A 16 4.43 28.27 13.75
CA THR A 16 4.91 26.90 14.01
C THR A 16 3.72 25.95 14.04
N CYS A 17 3.08 25.77 12.88
CA CYS A 17 2.26 24.59 12.65
C CYS A 17 3.23 23.42 12.64
N PHE A 18 3.39 22.74 13.79
CA PHE A 18 4.05 21.45 13.79
C PHE A 18 3.19 20.56 12.90
N ALA A 19 3.77 20.05 11.82
CA ALA A 19 3.10 19.05 11.02
C ALA A 19 2.76 17.88 11.97
N GLN A 20 1.50 17.49 12.01
CA GLN A 20 1.08 16.37 12.84
C GLN A 20 1.61 15.08 12.20
N ASN A 21 2.30 14.24 12.97
CA ASN A 21 2.80 12.96 12.48
C ASN A 21 1.71 11.90 12.54
N ILE A 22 1.59 11.10 11.47
CA ILE A 22 0.72 9.93 11.42
C ILE A 22 1.22 8.93 12.48
N GLN A 23 0.29 8.43 13.30
CA GLN A 23 0.58 7.39 14.27
C GLN A 23 0.33 6.04 13.60
N PHE A 24 1.38 5.21 13.50
CA PHE A 24 1.28 3.86 12.98
C PHE A 24 1.10 2.86 14.11
N SER A 25 0.14 1.95 13.98
CA SER A 25 0.01 0.76 14.82
C SER A 25 1.12 -0.26 14.52
N SER A 26 1.58 -0.35 13.26
CA SER A 26 2.66 -1.24 12.83
C SER A 26 3.96 -0.48 12.54
N ALA A 27 4.98 -0.74 13.37
CA ALA A 27 6.32 -0.20 13.15
C ALA A 27 6.98 -0.76 11.88
N GLU A 28 6.67 -2.02 11.54
CA GLU A 28 7.13 -2.70 10.33
C GLU A 28 6.56 -2.05 9.09
N LEU A 29 5.25 -1.76 9.06
CA LEU A 29 4.61 -1.06 7.95
C LEU A 29 5.17 0.36 7.79
N LYS A 30 5.30 1.12 8.88
CA LYS A 30 5.93 2.45 8.84
C LYS A 30 7.33 2.38 8.26
N SER A 31 8.17 1.51 8.81
CA SER A 31 9.55 1.31 8.34
C SER A 31 9.59 0.90 6.87
N TRP A 32 8.67 0.02 6.46
CA TRP A 32 8.56 -0.38 5.07
C TRP A 32 8.22 0.83 4.18
N ILE A 33 7.20 1.62 4.50
CA ILE A 33 6.84 2.81 3.70
C ILE A 33 8.00 3.82 3.62
N LEU A 34 8.67 4.08 4.75
CA LEU A 34 9.82 4.99 4.82
C LEU A 34 11.01 4.55 3.96
N ASN A 35 11.15 3.25 3.70
CA ASN A 35 12.27 2.66 2.95
C ASN A 35 11.89 2.28 1.51
N ASN A 36 10.66 2.54 1.07
CA ASN A 36 10.20 2.15 -0.26
C ASN A 36 9.79 3.37 -1.08
N PRO A 37 10.05 3.35 -2.41
CA PRO A 37 9.59 4.38 -3.32
C PRO A 37 8.09 4.66 -3.20
N THR A 38 7.75 5.94 -3.12
CA THR A 38 6.37 6.45 -3.17
C THR A 38 6.23 7.46 -4.31
N VAL A 39 5.01 7.66 -4.77
CA VAL A 39 4.67 8.78 -5.67
C VAL A 39 3.73 9.69 -4.92
N LEU A 40 4.08 10.98 -4.83
CA LEU A 40 3.33 11.96 -4.05
C LEU A 40 2.32 12.76 -4.89
N GLU A 41 2.40 12.70 -6.22
CA GLU A 41 1.44 13.33 -7.14
C GLU A 41 1.51 12.64 -8.51
N PRO A 42 0.39 12.52 -9.25
CA PRO A 42 0.41 12.00 -10.62
C PRO A 42 1.40 12.78 -11.50
N GLY A 43 2.37 12.07 -12.08
CA GLY A 43 3.34 12.64 -13.03
C GLY A 43 4.71 13.03 -12.45
N TRP A 44 4.91 12.91 -11.14
CA TRP A 44 6.24 13.06 -10.54
C TRP A 44 6.93 11.70 -10.44
N GLY A 45 8.26 11.70 -10.63
CA GLY A 45 9.06 10.49 -10.43
C GLY A 45 8.96 9.99 -8.99
N PHE A 46 9.41 8.75 -8.77
CA PHE A 46 9.45 8.16 -7.44
C PHE A 46 10.28 9.01 -6.46
N THR A 47 9.75 9.23 -5.26
CA THR A 47 10.37 9.91 -4.11
C THR A 47 10.18 9.09 -2.84
N MET A 48 10.81 9.48 -1.74
CA MET A 48 10.54 8.89 -0.43
C MET A 48 9.29 9.52 0.21
N ALA A 49 8.60 8.77 1.07
CA ALA A 49 7.43 9.25 1.80
C ALA A 49 7.77 10.38 2.78
N ASP A 50 8.92 10.26 3.45
CA ASP A 50 9.48 11.25 4.37
C ASP A 50 10.27 12.30 3.57
N LEU A 51 9.66 13.46 3.36
CA LEU A 51 10.18 14.54 2.53
C LEU A 51 11.21 15.40 3.26
N ASN A 52 11.08 15.49 4.58
CA ASN A 52 11.95 16.33 5.42
C ASN A 52 13.09 15.51 6.07
N ASN A 53 13.08 14.19 5.88
CA ASN A 53 14.03 13.21 6.40
C ASN A 53 14.14 13.26 7.93
N ASP A 54 13.00 13.37 8.64
CA ASP A 54 12.92 13.35 10.10
C ASP A 54 12.59 11.95 10.69
N GLY A 55 12.38 10.95 9.83
CA GLY A 55 12.07 9.57 10.20
C GLY A 55 10.59 9.33 10.52
N GLU A 56 9.73 10.33 10.28
CA GLU A 56 8.29 10.27 10.47
C GLU A 56 7.57 10.51 9.13
N ILE A 57 6.28 10.17 9.09
CA ILE A 57 5.40 10.56 7.99
C ILE A 57 4.36 11.50 8.59
N SER A 58 4.43 12.77 8.21
CA SER A 58 3.42 13.76 8.56
C SER A 58 2.10 13.52 7.84
N VAL A 59 1.01 14.04 8.39
CA VAL A 59 -0.31 14.07 7.74
C VAL A 59 -0.21 14.74 6.37
N TYR A 60 0.62 15.78 6.23
CA TYR A 60 0.85 16.43 4.95
C TYR A 60 1.52 15.51 3.93
N GLU A 61 2.58 14.79 4.33
CA GLU A 61 3.25 13.82 3.46
C GLU A 61 2.31 12.66 3.07
N GLY A 62 1.64 12.06 4.04
CA GLY A 62 0.71 10.95 3.81
C GLY A 62 -0.47 11.33 2.91
N SER A 63 -1.00 12.55 3.05
CA SER A 63 -2.12 13.03 2.22
C SER A 63 -1.81 13.11 0.72
N ARG A 64 -0.54 13.00 0.35
CA ARG A 64 -0.06 13.08 -1.03
C ARG A 64 0.31 11.71 -1.59
N ILE A 65 0.47 10.67 -0.76
CA ILE A 65 0.88 9.35 -1.24
C ILE A 65 -0.22 8.77 -2.15
N THR A 66 0.12 8.58 -3.42
CA THR A 66 -0.74 7.95 -4.44
C THR A 66 -0.27 6.54 -4.78
N HIS A 67 1.03 6.31 -4.74
CA HIS A 67 1.62 5.01 -5.02
C HIS A 67 2.59 4.64 -3.90
N ILE A 68 2.57 3.39 -3.47
CA ILE A 68 3.63 2.80 -2.66
C ILE A 68 4.16 1.59 -3.41
N ARG A 69 5.46 1.58 -3.66
CA ARG A 69 6.11 0.56 -4.47
C ARG A 69 7.30 -0.04 -3.75
N ARG A 70 7.29 -1.36 -3.64
CA ARG A 70 8.43 -2.12 -3.15
C ARG A 70 9.71 -1.86 -3.96
N GLN A 71 10.79 -1.56 -3.26
CA GLN A 71 12.14 -1.55 -3.76
C GLN A 71 12.65 -2.98 -3.88
N ARG A 72 12.97 -3.41 -5.11
CA ARG A 72 13.47 -4.77 -5.40
C ARG A 72 14.80 -5.14 -4.73
N THR A 73 15.46 -4.19 -4.05
CA THR A 73 16.78 -4.40 -3.43
C THR A 73 16.73 -4.71 -1.93
N SER A 74 15.56 -4.69 -1.29
CA SER A 74 15.45 -5.09 0.12
C SER A 74 15.62 -6.60 0.23
N VAL A 75 16.78 -7.01 0.74
CA VAL A 75 17.21 -8.42 0.85
C VAL A 75 16.59 -9.12 2.06
N THR A 76 15.97 -8.36 2.98
CA THR A 76 15.35 -8.90 4.18
C THR A 76 13.84 -8.90 4.01
N PRO A 77 13.20 -10.09 4.01
CA PRO A 77 11.75 -10.20 4.09
C PRO A 77 11.23 -9.42 5.28
N VAL A 78 10.24 -8.56 5.05
CA VAL A 78 9.47 -7.91 6.12
C VAL A 78 8.12 -8.61 6.19
N LEU A 79 7.77 -9.08 7.38
CA LEU A 79 6.45 -9.62 7.63
C LEU A 79 5.48 -8.45 7.80
N LEU A 80 4.63 -8.22 6.80
CA LEU A 80 3.55 -7.25 6.85
C LEU A 80 2.24 -8.03 6.96
N ASN A 81 1.51 -7.84 8.07
CA ASN A 81 0.26 -8.55 8.34
C ASN A 81 -0.92 -7.61 8.64
N ASP A 82 -0.65 -6.32 8.83
CA ASP A 82 -1.66 -5.29 9.10
C ASP A 82 -1.40 -4.09 8.18
N PHE A 83 -2.40 -3.73 7.39
CA PHE A 83 -2.40 -2.58 6.49
C PHE A 83 -3.41 -1.50 6.90
N THR A 84 -3.93 -1.56 8.13
CA THR A 84 -4.95 -0.62 8.63
C THR A 84 -4.49 0.83 8.55
N ASP A 85 -3.21 1.10 8.84
CA ASP A 85 -2.66 2.47 8.81
C ASP A 85 -2.59 3.06 7.39
N LEU A 86 -2.78 2.27 6.33
CA LEU A 86 -2.88 2.80 4.97
C LEU A 86 -4.14 3.67 4.76
N LEU A 87 -5.12 3.63 5.67
CA LEU A 87 -6.23 4.61 5.74
C LEU A 87 -5.77 6.06 5.88
N ASN A 88 -4.54 6.29 6.35
CA ASN A 88 -3.97 7.63 6.44
C ASN A 88 -3.53 8.20 5.09
N PHE A 89 -3.63 7.43 4.00
CA PHE A 89 -3.25 7.82 2.64
C PHE A 89 -4.48 7.88 1.72
N PRO A 90 -5.26 8.96 1.79
CA PRO A 90 -6.57 9.07 1.13
C PRO A 90 -6.51 9.09 -0.41
N LEU A 91 -5.32 9.16 -1.00
CA LEU A 91 -5.12 9.16 -2.46
C LEU A 91 -4.43 7.89 -2.96
N LEU A 92 -4.23 6.89 -2.09
CA LEU A 92 -3.50 5.66 -2.44
C LEU A 92 -4.28 4.84 -3.47
N GLU A 93 -3.81 4.86 -4.71
CA GLU A 93 -4.40 4.15 -5.85
C GLU A 93 -3.54 2.96 -6.31
N TRP A 94 -2.25 2.92 -5.96
CA TRP A 94 -1.34 1.84 -6.33
C TRP A 94 -0.55 1.30 -5.13
N LEU A 95 -0.62 -0.02 -4.96
CA LEU A 95 0.12 -0.74 -3.93
C LEU A 95 0.90 -1.91 -4.57
N ASP A 96 2.24 -1.80 -4.57
CA ASP A 96 3.16 -2.89 -4.91
C ASP A 96 3.93 -3.29 -3.65
N PHE A 97 3.62 -4.49 -3.17
CA PHE A 97 4.31 -5.09 -2.03
C PHE A 97 4.61 -6.56 -2.30
N GLY A 98 5.53 -7.10 -1.52
CA GLY A 98 5.79 -8.53 -1.58
C GLY A 98 7.02 -8.92 -0.78
N THR A 99 6.85 -9.98 0.02
CA THR A 99 7.86 -10.87 0.60
C THR A 99 7.11 -11.93 1.43
N ASP A 100 7.71 -12.58 2.44
CA ASP A 100 7.14 -13.64 3.28
C ASP A 100 5.91 -13.18 4.09
N LEU A 101 4.81 -12.91 3.40
CA LEU A 101 3.51 -12.62 3.99
C LEU A 101 2.96 -13.94 4.54
N THR A 102 2.28 -13.89 5.68
CA THR A 102 1.53 -15.04 6.21
C THR A 102 0.03 -14.83 6.06
N GLN A 103 -0.42 -13.58 6.11
CA GLN A 103 -1.79 -13.13 5.90
C GLN A 103 -1.76 -11.67 5.42
N VAL A 104 -2.69 -11.31 4.55
CA VAL A 104 -2.87 -9.93 4.07
C VAL A 104 -4.35 -9.59 4.26
N ASP A 105 -4.62 -8.50 4.98
CA ASP A 105 -5.93 -7.85 5.03
C ASP A 105 -5.78 -6.47 4.36
N LEU A 106 -6.49 -6.25 3.25
CA LEU A 106 -6.47 -4.99 2.49
C LEU A 106 -7.80 -4.22 2.61
N ASN A 107 -8.72 -4.66 3.46
CA ASN A 107 -10.07 -4.06 3.56
C ASN A 107 -10.06 -2.58 3.98
N SER A 108 -8.91 -2.09 4.45
CA SER A 108 -8.64 -0.70 4.81
C SER A 108 -8.39 0.24 3.61
N ILE A 109 -8.38 -0.24 2.36
CA ILE A 109 -7.97 0.57 1.19
C ILE A 109 -9.00 0.48 0.05
N PRO A 110 -10.24 0.96 0.24
CA PRO A 110 -11.33 0.74 -0.72
C PRO A 110 -11.11 1.41 -2.08
N ASP A 111 -10.28 2.44 -2.15
CA ASP A 111 -10.02 3.23 -3.37
C ASP A 111 -8.80 2.71 -4.16
N LEU A 112 -8.24 1.54 -3.79
CA LEU A 112 -7.10 0.96 -4.49
C LEU A 112 -7.48 0.52 -5.91
N GLU A 113 -6.78 1.03 -6.92
CA GLU A 113 -7.01 0.72 -8.34
C GLU A 113 -6.03 -0.33 -8.89
N TYR A 114 -4.79 -0.31 -8.39
CA TYR A 114 -3.70 -1.17 -8.84
C TYR A 114 -3.07 -1.93 -7.68
N LEU A 115 -3.10 -3.25 -7.78
CA LEU A 115 -2.51 -4.15 -6.80
C LEU A 115 -1.46 -5.04 -7.47
N TYR A 116 -0.20 -4.90 -7.05
CA TYR A 116 0.84 -5.88 -7.31
C TYR A 116 1.22 -6.56 -5.99
N VAL A 117 1.12 -7.88 -5.95
CA VAL A 117 1.48 -8.65 -4.76
C VAL A 117 2.36 -9.83 -5.14
N GLU A 118 3.47 -9.99 -4.42
CA GLU A 118 4.35 -11.15 -4.55
C GLU A 118 4.47 -11.90 -3.23
N PHE A 119 4.18 -13.21 -3.31
CA PHE A 119 4.20 -14.12 -2.19
C PHE A 119 5.37 -15.09 -2.29
N ASN A 120 6.14 -15.20 -1.21
CA ASN A 120 7.23 -16.16 -1.07
C ASN A 120 6.81 -17.28 -0.12
N ASN A 121 6.89 -18.54 -0.58
CA ASN A 121 6.97 -19.87 0.08
C ASN A 121 6.31 -20.16 1.46
N GLN A 122 5.66 -19.22 2.14
CA GLN A 122 5.17 -19.35 3.53
C GLN A 122 3.65 -19.19 3.68
N ILE A 123 2.91 -18.87 2.61
CA ILE A 123 1.46 -18.73 2.68
C ILE A 123 0.76 -20.09 2.64
N ASN A 124 0.05 -20.42 3.71
CA ASN A 124 -1.08 -21.35 3.69
C ASN A 124 -2.33 -20.64 3.13
N SER A 125 -2.23 -20.38 1.83
CA SER A 125 -3.22 -20.45 0.73
C SER A 125 -4.57 -19.71 0.78
N SER A 126 -4.61 -18.38 0.98
CA SER A 126 -5.65 -17.54 0.34
C SER A 126 -5.30 -16.05 0.29
N LEU A 127 -5.56 -15.39 -0.85
CA LEU A 127 -5.67 -13.94 -0.93
C LEU A 127 -7.14 -13.59 -1.19
N ASP A 128 -7.78 -12.89 -0.25
CA ASP A 128 -9.11 -12.34 -0.44
C ASP A 128 -9.00 -10.84 -0.71
N ILE A 129 -9.47 -10.44 -1.89
CA ILE A 129 -9.52 -9.05 -2.33
C ILE A 129 -10.92 -8.68 -2.81
N SER A 130 -11.93 -9.48 -2.46
CA SER A 130 -13.30 -9.30 -2.98
C SER A 130 -13.94 -7.97 -2.58
N ASP A 131 -13.51 -7.36 -1.46
CA ASP A 131 -14.01 -6.07 -0.99
C ASP A 131 -13.32 -4.85 -1.64
N LEU A 132 -12.27 -5.05 -2.45
CA LEU A 132 -11.55 -3.98 -3.15
C LEU A 132 -12.23 -3.59 -4.47
N SER A 133 -13.47 -3.10 -4.40
CA SER A 133 -14.34 -2.86 -5.56
C SER A 133 -13.78 -1.89 -6.60
N SER A 134 -12.79 -1.06 -6.22
CA SER A 134 -12.15 -0.09 -7.11
C SER A 134 -10.99 -0.67 -7.92
N LEU A 135 -10.59 -1.93 -7.70
CA LEU A 135 -9.47 -2.53 -8.43
C LEU A 135 -9.77 -2.66 -9.92
N ILE A 136 -8.89 -2.06 -10.72
CA ILE A 136 -8.88 -2.12 -12.18
C ILE A 136 -7.87 -3.18 -12.64
N ARG A 137 -6.74 -3.32 -11.94
CA ARG A 137 -5.70 -4.28 -12.31
C ARG A 137 -5.07 -4.95 -11.10
N VAL A 138 -4.94 -6.28 -11.19
CA VAL A 138 -4.29 -7.13 -10.21
C VAL A 138 -3.19 -7.93 -10.89
N GLU A 139 -1.98 -7.87 -10.34
CA GLU A 139 -0.89 -8.79 -10.66
C GLU A 139 -0.46 -9.53 -9.39
N ALA A 140 -0.77 -10.82 -9.33
CA ALA A 140 -0.43 -11.69 -8.21
C ALA A 140 0.64 -12.68 -8.65
N LYS A 141 1.78 -12.65 -7.96
CA LYS A 141 2.89 -13.57 -8.20
C LYS A 141 3.09 -14.45 -6.98
N PHE A 142 3.01 -15.75 -7.17
CA PHE A 142 3.24 -16.72 -6.13
C PHE A 142 4.56 -17.43 -6.45
N GLU A 143 5.65 -17.20 -5.74
CA GLU A 143 6.90 -17.92 -6.02
C GLU A 143 6.94 -19.26 -5.27
N ASN A 144 7.40 -20.30 -5.98
CA ASN A 144 8.02 -21.54 -5.50
C ASN A 144 7.43 -22.26 -4.26
N ASN A 145 6.11 -22.46 -4.22
CA ASN A 145 5.50 -23.45 -3.33
C ASN A 145 6.24 -24.79 -3.52
N ASN A 146 6.83 -25.31 -2.44
CA ASN A 146 7.30 -26.69 -2.38
C ASN A 146 6.20 -27.56 -3.00
N VAL A 147 6.46 -28.12 -4.19
CA VAL A 147 5.49 -28.78 -5.09
C VAL A 147 4.82 -30.01 -4.43
N SER A 148 5.24 -30.35 -3.21
CA SER A 148 4.64 -31.37 -2.35
C SER A 148 3.37 -30.94 -1.62
N ASN A 149 3.07 -29.64 -1.49
CA ASN A 149 1.81 -29.17 -0.88
C ASN A 149 0.82 -28.81 -2.00
N THR A 150 -0.04 -29.75 -2.36
CA THR A 150 -1.01 -29.67 -3.47
C THR A 150 -2.20 -28.75 -3.20
N ASN A 151 -2.22 -28.06 -2.06
CA ASN A 151 -3.26 -27.10 -1.75
C ASN A 151 -2.96 -25.83 -2.53
N GLY A 152 -3.59 -25.72 -3.70
CA GLY A 152 -3.45 -24.54 -4.55
C GLY A 152 -3.81 -23.26 -3.79
N ILE A 153 -3.21 -22.15 -4.21
CA ILE A 153 -3.51 -20.86 -3.59
C ILE A 153 -4.89 -20.42 -4.06
N SER A 154 -5.78 -20.14 -3.11
CA SER A 154 -7.09 -19.53 -3.38
C SER A 154 -6.93 -18.03 -3.61
N LEU A 155 -7.59 -17.51 -4.64
CA LEU A 155 -7.69 -16.08 -4.90
C LEU A 155 -9.16 -15.73 -5.08
N ASN A 156 -9.73 -14.96 -4.15
CA ASN A 156 -11.11 -14.51 -4.23
C ASN A 156 -11.19 -13.13 -4.90
N VAL A 157 -11.78 -13.11 -6.10
CA VAL A 157 -11.97 -11.90 -6.94
C VAL A 157 -13.45 -11.55 -7.15
N SER A 158 -14.36 -12.21 -6.43
CA SER A 158 -15.80 -12.20 -6.76
C SER A 158 -16.49 -10.83 -6.70
N GLY A 159 -15.91 -9.83 -6.02
CA GLY A 159 -16.45 -8.46 -5.92
C GLY A 159 -15.76 -7.42 -6.81
N LEU A 160 -14.80 -7.82 -7.66
CA LEU A 160 -14.00 -6.88 -8.46
C LEU A 160 -14.68 -6.49 -9.77
N GLN A 161 -15.81 -5.78 -9.68
CA GLN A 161 -16.63 -5.43 -10.84
C GLN A 161 -15.94 -4.55 -11.87
N LEU A 162 -14.94 -3.74 -11.45
CA LEU A 162 -14.16 -2.87 -12.32
C LEU A 162 -12.88 -3.53 -12.86
N LEU A 163 -12.61 -4.80 -12.54
CA LEU A 163 -11.37 -5.44 -12.92
C LEU A 163 -11.28 -5.64 -14.44
N GLU A 164 -10.30 -4.97 -15.04
CA GLU A 164 -10.00 -5.04 -16.47
C GLU A 164 -8.81 -5.97 -16.75
N GLY A 165 -7.87 -6.08 -15.80
CA GLY A 165 -6.65 -6.86 -15.97
C GLY A 165 -6.32 -7.74 -14.77
N LEU A 166 -6.26 -9.04 -14.99
CA LEU A 166 -5.81 -10.00 -13.98
C LEU A 166 -4.63 -10.81 -14.52
N ARG A 167 -3.49 -10.70 -13.84
CA ARG A 167 -2.29 -11.45 -14.16
C ARG A 167 -1.86 -12.28 -12.98
N ILE A 168 -1.71 -13.58 -13.21
CA ILE A 168 -1.34 -14.53 -12.16
C ILE A 168 -0.10 -15.28 -12.60
N HIS A 169 0.95 -15.18 -11.80
CA HIS A 169 2.20 -15.87 -12.02
C HIS A 169 2.31 -17.03 -11.01
N ASN A 170 2.28 -18.26 -11.54
CA ASN A 170 2.53 -19.59 -10.94
C ASN A 170 1.40 -20.59 -11.22
N TYR A 171 1.77 -21.85 -11.39
CA TYR A 171 0.97 -22.93 -11.96
C TYR A 171 0.12 -23.71 -10.94
N ALA A 172 0.22 -23.38 -9.65
CA ALA A 172 -0.47 -24.11 -8.59
C ALA A 172 -1.79 -23.46 -8.14
N THR A 173 -2.30 -22.40 -8.78
CA THR A 173 -3.61 -21.83 -8.40
C THR A 173 -4.74 -22.78 -8.80
N SER A 174 -5.51 -23.24 -7.83
CA SER A 174 -6.70 -24.05 -8.06
C SER A 174 -7.94 -23.17 -7.91
N ASN A 175 -8.86 -23.23 -8.87
CA ASN A 175 -10.23 -22.69 -8.78
C ASN A 175 -10.34 -21.18 -8.52
N ILE A 176 -10.01 -20.38 -9.53
CA ILE A 176 -10.37 -18.95 -9.54
C ILE A 176 -11.71 -18.83 -10.25
N ASP A 177 -12.69 -18.23 -9.59
CA ASP A 177 -14.02 -17.97 -10.16
C ASP A 177 -14.03 -16.60 -10.85
N PHE A 178 -14.20 -16.61 -12.17
CA PHE A 178 -14.26 -15.40 -13.00
C PHE A 178 -15.69 -15.01 -13.37
N ASN A 179 -16.72 -15.73 -12.92
CA ASN A 179 -18.10 -15.55 -13.40
C ASN A 179 -18.70 -14.17 -13.08
N ASN A 180 -18.10 -13.41 -12.15
CA ASN A 180 -18.57 -12.10 -11.70
C ASN A 180 -17.63 -10.95 -12.09
N LEU A 181 -16.82 -11.12 -13.15
CA LEU A 181 -15.87 -10.12 -13.62
C LEU A 181 -16.27 -9.62 -15.03
N PRO A 182 -17.25 -8.70 -15.14
CA PRO A 182 -17.84 -8.32 -16.42
C PRO A 182 -16.87 -7.60 -17.36
N ASN A 183 -15.81 -6.99 -16.82
CA ASN A 183 -14.84 -6.17 -17.57
C ASN A 183 -13.51 -6.89 -17.83
N LEU A 184 -13.33 -8.12 -17.32
CA LEU A 184 -12.07 -8.84 -17.44
C LEU A 184 -11.88 -9.35 -18.88
N SER A 185 -10.83 -8.88 -19.55
CA SER A 185 -10.47 -9.23 -20.94
C SER A 185 -9.44 -10.35 -21.03
#